data_AF-A0A5E4ZEH3-F1
#
_entry.id   AF-A0A5E4ZEH3-F1
#
_cell.length_a   1.000
_cell.length_b   1.000
_cell.length_c   1.000
_cell.angle_alpha   90.00
_cell.angle_beta   90.00
_cell.angle_gamma   90.00
#
_symmetry.space_group_name_H-M   'P 1'
#
loop_
_entity.id
_entity.type
_entity.pdbx_description
1 polymer ?
#
loop_
_entity_poly.entity_id
_entity_poly.type
_entity_poly.pdbx_seq_one_letter_code
_entity_poly.pdbx_strand_id
1 'polypeptide(L)' 'MKKSRYSDEQIVRILREADRDTVPEVAKRHGVSEASIYAFGLRT' A
#
# COMPACT_ATOMS: atom_id res chain seq x y z
N MET A 1 14.44 14.39 3.73
CA MET A 1 13.67 13.13 3.80
C MET A 1 13.50 12.62 2.39
N LYS A 2 14.05 11.44 2.04
CA LYS A 2 13.91 10.88 0.68
C LYS A 2 12.41 10.86 0.35
N LYS A 3 12.00 11.48 -0.76
CA LYS A 3 10.61 11.47 -1.18
C LYS A 3 10.16 10.01 -1.23
N SER A 4 9.19 9.64 -0.39
CA SER A 4 8.54 8.34 -0.51
C SER A 4 8.03 8.21 -1.94
N ARG A 5 8.22 7.03 -2.53
CA ARG A 5 7.82 6.73 -3.91
C ARG A 5 6.31 6.89 -4.14
N TYR A 6 5.54 6.94 -3.06
CA TYR A 6 4.10 7.08 -3.01
C TYR A 6 3.74 8.23 -2.06
N SER A 7 2.73 9.03 -2.43
CA SER A 7 2.14 10.03 -1.53
C SER A 7 1.34 9.36 -0.40
N ASP A 8 1.21 10.00 0.76
CA ASP A 8 0.39 9.50 1.87
C ASP A 8 -1.06 9.19 1.44
N GLU A 9 -1.65 10.04 0.59
CA GLU A 9 -2.99 9.78 0.03
C GLU A 9 -3.06 8.53 -0.86
N GLN A 10 -1.96 8.17 -1.55
CA GLN A 10 -1.89 6.91 -2.30
C GLN A 10 -1.80 5.73 -1.34
N ILE A 11 -0.98 5.83 -0.31
CA ILE A 11 -0.81 4.77 0.71
C ILE A 11 -2.15 4.52 1.42
N VAL A 12 -2.86 5.56 1.85
CA VAL A 12 -4.17 5.43 2.52
C VAL A 12 -5.21 4.78 1.60
N ARG A 13 -5.21 5.10 0.31
CA ARG A 13 -6.11 4.45 -0.67
C ARG A 13 -5.80 2.96 -0.82
N ILE A 14 -4.52 2.60 -0.97
CA ILE A 14 -4.07 1.21 -1.10
C ILE A 14 -4.43 0.41 0.17
N LEU A 15 -4.19 0.96 1.36
CA LEU A 15 -4.53 0.31 2.63
C LEU A 15 -6.03 0.09 2.80
N ARG A 16 -6.87 1.06 2.41
CA ARG A 16 -8.34 0.91 2.44
C ARG A 16 -8.84 -0.14 1.45
N GLU A 17 -8.18 -0.28 0.31
CA GLU A 17 -8.53 -1.32 -0.66
C GLU A 17 -8.08 -2.70 -0.16
N ALA A 18 -6.89 -2.78 0.46
CA ALA A 18 -6.39 -4.01 1.09
C ALA A 18 -7.18 -4.47 2.33
N ASP A 19 -8.02 -3.59 2.91
CA ASP A 19 -8.97 -3.95 3.97
C ASP A 19 -10.23 -4.64 3.41
N ARG A 20 -10.57 -4.36 2.14
CA ARG A 20 -11.75 -4.90 1.44
C ARG A 20 -11.44 -6.11 0.56
N ASP A 21 -10.28 -6.07 -0.09
CA ASP A 21 -9.78 -7.08 -1.03
C ASP A 21 -8.50 -7.72 -0.46
N THR A 22 -7.99 -8.77 -1.13
CA THR A 22 -6.74 -9.40 -0.71
C THR A 22 -5.50 -8.57 -1.09
N VAL A 23 -4.51 -8.49 -0.18
CA VAL A 23 -3.21 -7.84 -0.39
C VAL A 23 -2.54 -8.19 -1.74
N PRO A 24 -2.47 -9.46 -2.20
CA PRO A 24 -1.87 -9.79 -3.51
C PRO A 24 -2.60 -9.16 -4.71
N GLU A 25 -3.93 -9.13 -4.69
CA GLU A 25 -4.73 -8.54 -5.77
C GLU A 25 -4.56 -7.02 -5.82
N VAL A 26 -4.55 -6.37 -4.65
CA VAL A 26 -4.32 -4.92 -4.52
C VAL A 26 -2.89 -4.56 -4.93
N ALA A 27 -1.91 -5.36 -4.52
CA ALA A 27 -0.51 -5.20 -4.91
C ALA A 27 -0.35 -5.20 -6.44
N LYS A 28 -0.97 -6.17 -7.12
CA LYS A 28 -0.98 -6.27 -8.57
C LYS A 28 -1.69 -5.09 -9.25
N ARG A 29 -2.83 -4.64 -8.70
CA ARG A 29 -3.60 -3.51 -9.25
C ARG A 29 -2.84 -2.19 -9.21
N HIS A 30 -2.12 -1.92 -8.13
CA HIS A 30 -1.38 -0.66 -7.93
C HIS A 30 0.09 -0.72 -8.34
N GLY A 31 0.56 -1.87 -8.83
CA GLY A 31 1.97 -2.06 -9.21
C GLY A 31 2.92 -1.90 -8.02
N VAL A 32 2.47 -2.30 -6.82
CA VAL A 32 3.26 -2.28 -5.60
C VAL A 32 3.57 -3.71 -5.17
N SER A 33 4.65 -3.91 -4.42
CA SER A 33 4.94 -5.22 -3.84
C SER A 33 4.08 -5.45 -2.60
N GLU A 34 3.65 -6.69 -2.34
CA GLU A 34 2.92 -7.07 -1.13
C GLU A 34 3.68 -6.64 0.14
N ALA A 35 5.00 -6.80 0.14
CA ALA A 35 5.88 -6.34 1.20
C ALA A 35 5.76 -4.83 1.48
N SER A 36 5.50 -3.99 0.48
CA SER A 36 5.25 -2.56 0.67
C SER A 36 3.93 -2.30 1.39
N ILE A 37 2.88 -3.04 1.04
CA ILE A 37 1.57 -2.93 1.71
C ILE A 37 1.69 -3.32 3.18
N TYR A 38 2.37 -4.45 3.48
CA TYR A 38 2.64 -4.84 4.87
C TYR A 38 3.49 -3.81 5.63
N ALA A 39 4.49 -3.21 4.97
CA ALA A 39 5.31 -2.16 5.57
C ALA A 39 4.51 -0.89 5.88
N PHE A 40 3.46 -0.58 5.11
CA PHE A 40 2.58 0.56 5.38
C PHE A 40 1.69 0.31 6.60
N GLY A 41 1.14 -0.90 6.74
CA GLY A 41 0.31 -1.27 7.91
C GLY A 41 1.12 -1.48 9.20
N LEU A 42 2.40 -1.84 9.12
CA LEU A 42 3.27 -1.96 10.30
C LEU A 42 3.72 -0.60 10.86
N ARG A 43 3.54 0.48 10.09
CA ARG A 43 4.00 1.84 10.44
C ARG A 43 2.92 2.68 11.14
N THR A 44 1.70 2.16 11.25
CA THR A 44 0.59 2.78 12.00
C THR A 44 0.52 2.30 13.43
#